data_AF-A0A524LHR2-F1
#
_entry.id   AF-A0A524LHR2-F1
#
_cell.length_a   1.000
_cell.length_b   1.000
_cell.length_c   1.000
_cell.angle_alpha   90.00
_cell.angle_beta   90.00
_cell.angle_gamma   90.00
#
_symmetry.space_group_name_H-M   'P 1'
#
loop_
_entity.id
_entity.type
_entity.pdbx_description
1 polymer ?
#
loop_
_entity_poly.entity_id
_entity_poly.type
_entity_poly.pdbx_seq_one_letter_code
_entity_poly.pdbx_strand_id
1 'polypeptide(L)'
;MTLSTTVPESILPESENVLYNHVCATLSELDMEVVMNVPPGGNWTNLPNTTVAKSARLTQIKKSGGRTTYYGRLNGAMPSYTVNTYFNRPGNGTFIHPEQNRLISMREAARIQSFPDHYRFYGSSSSRYKQIGNAVPPLLARSLGAVISRGICIDLFCGAGGLSEGLEQAGHKIVLSTDSNHHMCETYESNNPDTRVIQSDLTNNEDVDNLLETIESELSGRTLNLLAGGPPCQGFSTAGKWNPNDIRNSLLFKTLDFVRDLQPENVLLENVPGIRSMKNGKLLESFIKSLQTEGYKTQTYLLKAEQFGVPQRRRRVFIVANRNNVPINVPEPRLSRIARGKTRYDAYIEKIELPAPVTVSEAISDLPTISSGEGEEIIKYDPEWINSNYQRLMRGMISLDQFFSKRIK
;
A
#
# COMPACT_ATOMS: atom_id res chain seq x y z
N MET A 1 22.90 33.91 -20.38
CA MET A 1 23.50 32.58 -20.29
C MET A 1 22.40 31.60 -19.92
N THR A 2 21.99 30.81 -20.90
CA THR A 2 20.94 29.79 -20.81
C THR A 2 21.45 28.60 -20.00
N LEU A 3 20.93 28.42 -18.80
CA LEU A 3 21.22 27.25 -17.96
C LEU A 3 20.45 26.06 -18.54
N SER A 4 21.19 25.23 -19.26
CA SER A 4 20.80 23.90 -19.71
C SER A 4 20.54 23.00 -18.51
N THR A 5 19.29 22.67 -18.23
CA THR A 5 18.90 21.64 -17.27
C THR A 5 18.97 20.27 -17.94
N THR A 6 20.15 19.69 -17.97
CA THR A 6 20.30 18.25 -18.19
C THR A 6 20.08 17.56 -16.86
N VAL A 7 18.93 16.91 -16.73
CA VAL A 7 18.66 15.90 -15.69
C VAL A 7 19.72 14.80 -15.85
N PRO A 8 20.38 14.33 -14.78
CA PRO A 8 21.31 13.22 -14.91
C PRO A 8 20.53 11.98 -15.38
N GLU A 9 20.93 11.41 -16.52
CA GLU A 9 20.62 10.02 -16.85
C GLU A 9 21.18 9.16 -15.71
N SER A 10 20.32 8.75 -14.79
CA SER A 10 20.68 7.75 -13.81
C SER A 10 20.89 6.42 -14.55
N ILE A 11 22.10 5.90 -14.40
CA ILE A 11 22.59 4.67 -14.97
C ILE A 11 21.79 3.52 -14.34
N LEU A 12 20.67 3.14 -14.95
CA LEU A 12 20.17 1.78 -14.85
C LEU A 12 21.00 0.96 -15.84
N PRO A 13 21.73 -0.08 -15.41
CA PRO A 13 22.44 -0.92 -16.36
C PRO A 13 21.42 -1.49 -17.37
N GLU A 14 21.72 -1.34 -18.65
CA GLU A 14 20.97 -1.99 -19.72
C GLU A 14 20.87 -3.50 -19.46
N SER A 15 19.63 -4.00 -19.53
CA SER A 15 19.26 -5.34 -20.01
C SER A 15 19.58 -6.58 -19.16
N GLU A 16 18.81 -6.82 -18.10
CA GLU A 16 18.56 -8.23 -17.69
C GLU A 16 17.09 -8.65 -17.62
N ASN A 17 16.12 -7.80 -18.00
CA ASN A 17 14.68 -8.14 -17.95
C ASN A 17 14.32 -8.99 -16.73
N VAL A 18 14.70 -8.52 -15.53
CA VAL A 18 14.52 -9.25 -14.28
C VAL A 18 13.36 -8.70 -13.47
N LEU A 19 12.80 -9.57 -12.64
CA LEU A 19 11.84 -9.27 -11.59
C LEU A 19 12.37 -9.82 -10.27
N TYR A 20 12.08 -9.11 -9.18
CA TYR A 20 12.49 -9.55 -7.84
C TYR A 20 11.33 -10.21 -7.09
N ASN A 21 11.64 -11.13 -6.18
CA ASN A 21 10.69 -11.76 -5.26
C ASN A 21 9.46 -12.38 -5.97
N HIS A 22 9.63 -13.01 -7.14
CA HIS A 22 8.53 -13.72 -7.80
C HIS A 22 8.40 -15.15 -7.23
N VAL A 23 8.08 -15.21 -5.95
CA VAL A 23 7.95 -16.44 -5.16
C VAL A 23 6.53 -16.57 -4.62
N CYS A 24 5.97 -17.79 -4.65
CA CYS A 24 4.64 -18.06 -4.12
C CYS A 24 4.66 -19.11 -3.00
N ALA A 25 3.64 -19.09 -2.15
CA ALA A 25 3.57 -20.02 -1.02
C ALA A 25 3.19 -21.44 -1.46
N THR A 26 3.74 -22.43 -0.76
CA THR A 26 3.37 -23.83 -0.90
C THR A 26 1.97 -24.07 -0.32
N LEU A 27 1.15 -24.82 -1.06
CA LEU A 27 -0.18 -25.24 -0.65
C LEU A 27 -0.14 -26.65 -0.05
N SER A 28 -0.96 -26.88 0.97
CA SER A 28 -1.28 -28.24 1.43
C SER A 28 -2.08 -28.99 0.35
N GLU A 29 -2.17 -30.32 0.44
CA GLU A 29 -3.01 -31.12 -0.48
C GLU A 29 -4.47 -30.64 -0.47
N LEU A 30 -5.01 -30.36 0.72
CA LEU A 30 -6.39 -29.88 0.87
C LEU A 30 -6.55 -28.47 0.30
N ASP A 31 -5.59 -27.57 0.52
CA ASP A 31 -5.67 -26.23 -0.07
C ASP A 31 -5.51 -26.27 -1.59
N MET A 32 -4.71 -27.19 -2.13
CA MET A 32 -4.60 -27.42 -3.57
C MET A 32 -5.92 -27.94 -4.15
N GLU A 33 -6.57 -28.90 -3.48
CA GLU A 33 -7.92 -29.37 -3.83
C GLU A 33 -8.91 -28.20 -3.85
N VAL A 34 -8.87 -27.33 -2.85
CA VAL A 34 -9.70 -26.11 -2.81
C VAL A 34 -9.40 -25.21 -4.00
N VAL A 35 -8.13 -24.91 -4.26
CA VAL A 35 -7.70 -24.03 -5.35
C VAL A 35 -8.20 -24.54 -6.70
N MET A 36 -8.07 -25.83 -6.99
CA MET A 36 -8.51 -26.43 -8.26
C MET A 36 -10.03 -26.35 -8.47
N ASN A 37 -10.83 -26.36 -7.39
CA ASN A 37 -12.30 -26.33 -7.48
C ASN A 37 -12.88 -24.90 -7.57
N VAL A 38 -12.10 -23.86 -7.27
CA VAL A 38 -12.57 -22.48 -7.29
C VAL A 38 -12.32 -21.88 -8.68
N PRO A 39 -13.37 -21.56 -9.48
CA PRO A 39 -13.20 -20.96 -10.81
C PRO A 39 -12.79 -19.48 -10.71
N PRO A 40 -12.30 -18.84 -11.80
CA PRO A 40 -11.97 -17.41 -11.79
C PRO A 40 -13.13 -16.53 -11.29
N GLY A 41 -12.85 -15.65 -10.32
CA GLY A 41 -13.87 -14.86 -9.62
C GLY A 41 -14.74 -15.63 -8.62
N GLY A 42 -14.58 -16.95 -8.52
CA GLY A 42 -15.22 -17.81 -7.54
C GLY A 42 -14.61 -17.72 -6.14
N ASN A 43 -15.22 -18.43 -5.19
CA ASN A 43 -14.75 -18.50 -3.81
C ASN A 43 -15.18 -19.82 -3.12
N TRP A 44 -15.08 -19.90 -1.79
CA TRP A 44 -15.49 -21.07 -1.00
C TRP A 44 -16.90 -21.61 -1.30
N THR A 45 -17.82 -20.79 -1.81
CA THR A 45 -19.17 -21.24 -2.20
C THR A 45 -19.18 -22.23 -3.36
N ASN A 46 -18.11 -22.26 -4.17
CA ASN A 46 -17.95 -23.17 -5.29
C ASN A 46 -17.46 -24.57 -4.89
N LEU A 47 -17.05 -24.75 -3.63
CA LEU A 47 -16.46 -26.00 -3.17
C LEU A 47 -17.51 -27.11 -3.04
N PRO A 48 -17.21 -28.34 -3.53
CA PRO A 48 -18.10 -29.47 -3.34
C PRO A 48 -18.19 -29.84 -1.85
N ASN A 49 -19.33 -30.42 -1.45
CA ASN A 49 -19.55 -30.81 -0.05
C ASN A 49 -18.49 -31.77 0.48
N THR A 50 -17.94 -32.62 -0.38
CA THR A 50 -16.85 -33.56 -0.07
C THR A 50 -15.58 -32.83 0.36
N THR A 51 -15.16 -31.78 -0.35
CA THR A 51 -14.01 -30.95 0.03
C THR A 51 -14.30 -30.15 1.31
N VAL A 52 -15.50 -29.58 1.44
CA VAL A 52 -15.89 -28.82 2.64
C VAL A 52 -15.84 -29.68 3.90
N ALA A 53 -16.28 -30.94 3.82
CA ALA A 53 -16.32 -31.87 4.95
C ALA A 53 -14.91 -32.24 5.47
N LYS A 54 -13.86 -32.10 4.65
CA LYS A 54 -12.46 -32.35 5.05
C LYS A 54 -11.89 -31.27 5.99
N SER A 55 -12.56 -30.13 6.17
CA SER A 55 -12.09 -29.03 7.02
C SER A 55 -13.17 -28.52 7.96
N ALA A 56 -12.89 -28.54 9.27
CA ALA A 56 -13.73 -27.89 10.27
C ALA A 56 -13.93 -26.40 9.98
N ARG A 57 -12.89 -25.72 9.49
CA ARG A 57 -12.96 -24.30 9.10
C ARG A 57 -13.90 -24.08 7.93
N LEU A 58 -13.78 -24.84 6.84
CA LEU A 58 -14.67 -24.72 5.68
C LEU A 58 -16.12 -25.04 6.05
N THR A 59 -16.32 -26.09 6.87
CA THR A 59 -17.63 -26.46 7.40
C THR A 59 -18.24 -25.30 8.19
N GLN A 60 -17.47 -24.65 9.07
CA GLN A 60 -17.95 -23.50 9.84
C GLN A 60 -18.25 -22.29 8.97
N ILE A 61 -17.42 -22.01 7.95
CA ILE A 61 -17.67 -20.92 7.00
C ILE A 61 -19.00 -21.15 6.28
N LYS A 62 -19.26 -22.38 5.81
CA LYS A 62 -20.50 -22.73 5.12
C LYS A 62 -21.72 -22.59 6.02
N LYS A 63 -21.63 -23.01 7.29
CA LYS A 63 -22.71 -22.86 8.28
C LYS A 63 -22.99 -21.41 8.66
N SER A 64 -21.96 -20.60 8.86
CA SER A 64 -22.09 -19.20 9.29
C SER A 64 -22.36 -18.21 8.15
N GLY A 65 -22.40 -18.69 6.90
CA GLY A 65 -22.62 -17.87 5.73
C GLY A 65 -21.39 -17.11 5.24
N GLY A 66 -20.25 -17.18 5.94
CA GLY A 66 -18.91 -16.77 5.49
C GLY A 66 -18.74 -15.33 4.99
N ARG A 67 -17.49 -14.92 4.76
CA ARG A 67 -17.19 -13.74 3.93
C ARG A 67 -17.04 -14.17 2.48
N THR A 68 -17.54 -13.38 1.54
CA THR A 68 -17.45 -13.69 0.10
C THR A 68 -16.02 -13.72 -0.42
N THR A 69 -15.07 -13.14 0.31
CA THR A 69 -13.67 -13.10 -0.06
C THR A 69 -12.87 -14.34 0.36
N TYR A 70 -13.39 -15.22 1.22
CA TYR A 70 -12.60 -16.37 1.68
C TYR A 70 -12.38 -17.41 0.58
N TYR A 71 -11.17 -17.97 0.51
CA TYR A 71 -10.79 -18.95 -0.52
C TYR A 71 -11.13 -18.47 -1.93
N GLY A 72 -10.92 -17.18 -2.18
CA GLY A 72 -11.33 -16.55 -3.43
C GLY A 72 -10.27 -16.66 -4.52
N ARG A 73 -10.69 -16.90 -5.76
CA ARG A 73 -9.86 -16.73 -6.94
C ARG A 73 -10.08 -15.37 -7.56
N LEU A 74 -8.97 -14.71 -7.90
CA LEU A 74 -9.01 -13.40 -8.54
C LEU A 74 -9.81 -13.49 -9.85
N ASN A 75 -10.58 -12.44 -10.13
CA ASN A 75 -11.22 -12.26 -11.42
C ASN A 75 -10.29 -11.38 -12.27
N GLY A 76 -9.74 -11.96 -13.34
CA GLY A 76 -8.83 -11.27 -14.26
C GLY A 76 -9.38 -9.97 -14.82
N ALA A 77 -10.71 -9.88 -15.02
CA ALA A 77 -11.39 -8.74 -15.61
C ALA A 77 -11.77 -7.64 -14.59
N MET A 78 -11.41 -7.79 -13.32
CA MET A 78 -11.74 -6.83 -12.27
C MET A 78 -10.48 -6.43 -11.48
N PRO A 79 -10.47 -5.25 -10.82
CA PRO A 79 -9.43 -4.95 -9.85
C PRO A 79 -9.47 -5.94 -8.69
N SER A 80 -8.30 -6.30 -8.16
CA SER A 80 -8.14 -7.24 -7.05
C SER A 80 -8.92 -6.81 -5.81
N TYR A 81 -9.29 -7.76 -4.95
CA TYR A 81 -9.61 -7.42 -3.57
C TYR A 81 -8.35 -6.98 -2.82
N THR A 82 -8.52 -6.44 -1.62
CA THR A 82 -7.42 -5.91 -0.82
C THR A 82 -6.34 -6.97 -0.56
N VAL A 83 -5.11 -6.70 -0.97
CA VAL A 83 -3.93 -7.47 -0.58
C VAL A 83 -3.65 -7.18 0.90
N ASN A 84 -3.66 -8.23 1.73
CA ASN A 84 -3.43 -8.16 3.18
C ASN A 84 -2.18 -8.96 3.57
N THR A 85 -1.75 -8.91 4.82
CA THR A 85 -0.50 -9.55 5.27
C THR A 85 -0.50 -11.09 5.26
N TYR A 86 -1.61 -11.71 4.84
CA TYR A 86 -1.80 -13.16 4.80
C TYR A 86 -2.15 -13.64 3.39
N PHE A 87 -1.69 -12.94 2.35
CA PHE A 87 -1.91 -13.36 0.96
C PHE A 87 -1.23 -14.69 0.60
N ASN A 88 -0.42 -15.22 1.51
CA ASN A 88 0.15 -16.57 1.47
C ASN A 88 -0.80 -17.68 1.97
N ARG A 89 -2.06 -17.36 2.30
CA ARG A 89 -3.06 -18.34 2.75
C ARG A 89 -4.36 -18.18 1.96
N PRO A 90 -4.88 -19.22 1.29
CA PRO A 90 -6.11 -19.09 0.48
C PRO A 90 -7.32 -18.71 1.34
N GLY A 91 -7.39 -19.22 2.58
CA GLY A 91 -8.52 -18.99 3.48
C GLY A 91 -8.64 -17.57 4.05
N ASN A 92 -7.72 -16.66 3.70
CA ASN A 92 -7.63 -15.31 4.29
C ASN A 92 -8.06 -14.19 3.32
N GLY A 93 -8.48 -14.54 2.11
CA GLY A 93 -8.93 -13.58 1.11
C GLY A 93 -8.97 -14.16 -0.29
N THR A 94 -9.00 -13.26 -1.27
CA THR A 94 -9.08 -13.60 -2.69
C THR A 94 -7.66 -13.55 -3.26
N PHE A 95 -6.89 -14.61 -3.01
CA PHE A 95 -5.45 -14.66 -3.30
C PHE A 95 -5.06 -15.78 -4.26
N ILE A 96 -6.01 -16.58 -4.73
CA ILE A 96 -5.75 -17.59 -5.74
C ILE A 96 -5.54 -16.88 -7.09
N HIS A 97 -4.45 -17.21 -7.79
CA HIS A 97 -4.09 -16.63 -9.08
C HIS A 97 -5.26 -16.76 -10.08
N PRO A 98 -5.56 -15.79 -10.95
CA PRO A 98 -6.71 -15.85 -11.85
C PRO A 98 -6.74 -17.10 -12.75
N GLU A 99 -5.57 -17.58 -13.18
CA GLU A 99 -5.47 -18.66 -14.18
C GLU A 99 -4.65 -19.87 -13.73
N GLN A 100 -3.86 -19.75 -12.66
CA GLN A 100 -2.90 -20.80 -12.25
C GLN A 100 -3.37 -21.42 -10.92
N ASN A 101 -3.14 -22.72 -10.72
CA ASN A 101 -3.54 -23.42 -9.49
C ASN A 101 -2.54 -23.20 -8.35
N ARG A 102 -2.40 -21.93 -7.95
CA ARG A 102 -1.55 -21.46 -6.86
C ARG A 102 -2.08 -20.16 -6.26
N LEU A 103 -1.45 -19.69 -5.19
CA LEU A 103 -1.64 -18.33 -4.71
C LEU A 103 -0.85 -17.33 -5.56
N ILE A 104 -1.20 -16.05 -5.44
CA ILE A 104 -0.40 -14.98 -6.02
C ILE A 104 1.00 -14.93 -5.39
N SER A 105 2.00 -14.59 -6.20
CA SER A 105 3.38 -14.40 -5.76
C SER A 105 3.55 -13.07 -5.01
N MET A 106 4.69 -12.89 -4.33
CA MET A 106 5.03 -11.60 -3.72
C MET A 106 5.16 -10.48 -4.77
N ARG A 107 5.77 -10.75 -5.93
CA ARG A 107 5.85 -9.79 -7.05
C ARG A 107 4.46 -9.40 -7.59
N GLU A 108 3.57 -10.37 -7.78
CA GLU A 108 2.18 -10.11 -8.20
C GLU A 108 1.46 -9.23 -7.19
N ALA A 109 1.59 -9.55 -5.89
CA ALA A 109 1.00 -8.76 -4.81
C ALA A 109 1.58 -7.33 -4.72
N ALA A 110 2.89 -7.17 -4.89
CA ALA A 110 3.57 -5.87 -4.92
C ALA A 110 3.12 -5.03 -6.13
N ARG A 111 3.05 -5.63 -7.32
CA ARG A 111 2.56 -4.96 -8.52
C ARG A 111 1.07 -4.62 -8.41
N ILE A 112 0.26 -5.45 -7.73
CA ILE A 112 -1.14 -5.12 -7.42
C ILE A 112 -1.26 -3.96 -6.43
N GLN A 113 -0.28 -3.81 -5.53
CA GLN A 113 -0.10 -2.64 -4.67
C GLN A 113 0.54 -1.46 -5.41
N SER A 114 0.79 -1.55 -6.71
CA SER A 114 1.41 -0.52 -7.56
C SER A 114 2.87 -0.15 -7.22
N PHE A 115 3.62 -1.08 -6.61
CA PHE A 115 5.07 -0.95 -6.55
C PHE A 115 5.68 -1.17 -7.95
N PRO A 116 6.69 -0.37 -8.34
CA PRO A 116 7.47 -0.62 -9.55
C PRO A 116 8.14 -2.00 -9.55
N ASP A 117 8.46 -2.51 -10.73
CA ASP A 117 9.04 -3.84 -10.91
C ASP A 117 10.48 -3.96 -10.40
N HIS A 118 11.21 -2.84 -10.37
CA HIS A 118 12.55 -2.79 -9.79
C HIS A 118 12.53 -2.84 -8.25
N TYR A 119 11.39 -2.56 -7.61
CA TYR A 119 11.29 -2.48 -6.15
C TYR A 119 11.51 -3.85 -5.51
N ARG A 120 12.46 -4.00 -4.59
CA ARG A 120 12.86 -5.29 -4.00
C ARG A 120 12.55 -5.34 -2.50
N PHE A 121 11.98 -6.45 -2.04
CA PHE A 121 11.63 -6.67 -0.64
C PHE A 121 12.61 -7.61 0.04
N TYR A 122 13.04 -7.26 1.26
CA TYR A 122 14.06 -7.97 2.04
C TYR A 122 13.52 -8.54 3.36
N GLY A 123 14.31 -9.39 4.00
CA GLY A 123 13.97 -10.11 5.22
C GLY A 123 13.18 -11.40 5.01
N SER A 124 12.73 -11.98 6.13
CA SER A 124 11.99 -13.26 6.11
C SER A 124 10.70 -13.18 5.27
N SER A 125 10.22 -14.31 4.75
CA SER A 125 8.96 -14.36 3.98
C SER A 125 7.78 -13.77 4.76
N SER A 126 7.68 -14.06 6.06
CA SER A 126 6.68 -13.46 6.96
C SER A 126 6.78 -11.94 7.04
N SER A 127 7.99 -11.38 7.03
CA SER A 127 8.21 -9.93 6.99
C SER A 127 7.75 -9.35 5.66
N ARG A 128 8.17 -9.94 4.54
CA ARG A 128 7.81 -9.47 3.19
C ARG A 128 6.30 -9.49 2.93
N TYR A 129 5.57 -10.50 3.42
CA TYR A 129 4.10 -10.51 3.39
C TYR A 129 3.49 -9.32 4.15
N LYS A 130 4.05 -8.96 5.32
CA LYS A 130 3.59 -7.80 6.11
C LYS A 130 3.90 -6.48 5.40
N GLN A 131 5.11 -6.33 4.87
CA GLN A 131 5.55 -5.17 4.10
C GLN A 131 4.58 -4.86 2.95
N ILE A 132 4.36 -5.83 2.07
CA ILE A 132 3.47 -5.67 0.90
C ILE A 132 2.01 -5.49 1.33
N GLY A 133 1.52 -6.27 2.30
CA GLY A 133 0.12 -6.23 2.72
C GLY A 133 -0.29 -4.93 3.44
N ASN A 134 0.62 -4.36 4.24
CA ASN A 134 0.37 -3.11 4.96
C ASN A 134 0.62 -1.86 4.10
N ALA A 135 1.45 -1.98 3.07
CA ALA A 135 1.60 -1.09 1.91
C ALA A 135 0.53 0.00 1.73
N VAL A 136 0.89 1.30 1.83
CA VAL A 136 0.18 2.33 1.06
C VAL A 136 0.58 2.15 -0.41
N PRO A 137 -0.37 2.00 -1.35
CA PRO A 137 -0.01 1.86 -2.76
C PRO A 137 0.71 3.11 -3.29
N PRO A 138 1.88 2.99 -3.97
CA PRO A 138 2.59 4.15 -4.49
C PRO A 138 1.78 5.07 -5.39
N LEU A 139 0.95 4.54 -6.32
CA LEU A 139 0.13 5.41 -7.19
C LEU A 139 -0.95 6.19 -6.42
N LEU A 140 -1.45 5.63 -5.31
CA LEU A 140 -2.38 6.34 -4.43
C LEU A 140 -1.65 7.44 -3.65
N ALA A 141 -0.49 7.11 -3.07
CA ALA A 141 0.37 8.06 -2.37
C ALA A 141 0.82 9.20 -3.29
N ARG A 142 1.17 8.90 -4.55
CA ARG A 142 1.52 9.91 -5.54
C ARG A 142 0.37 10.87 -5.85
N SER A 143 -0.84 10.35 -5.98
CA SER A 143 -2.01 11.20 -6.25
C SER A 143 -2.24 12.20 -5.12
N LEU A 144 -1.97 11.81 -3.86
CA LEU A 144 -1.97 12.70 -2.71
C LEU A 144 -0.81 13.70 -2.73
N GLY A 145 0.41 13.20 -2.96
CA GLY A 145 1.60 14.05 -3.03
C GLY A 145 1.50 15.12 -4.11
N ALA A 146 0.81 14.83 -5.22
CA ALA A 146 0.65 15.75 -6.34
C ALA A 146 -0.25 16.97 -6.04
N VAL A 147 -1.09 16.89 -5.00
CA VAL A 147 -1.96 18.00 -4.57
C VAL A 147 -1.40 18.76 -3.36
N ILE A 148 -0.22 18.37 -2.88
CA ILE A 148 0.53 19.04 -1.81
C ILE A 148 1.74 19.73 -2.45
N SER A 149 2.04 20.96 -2.03
CA SER A 149 3.23 21.68 -2.50
C SER A 149 4.50 20.86 -2.28
N ARG A 150 5.27 20.67 -3.35
CA ARG A 150 6.53 19.91 -3.31
C ARG A 150 7.51 20.54 -2.33
N GLY A 151 8.25 19.71 -1.61
CA GLY A 151 9.33 20.19 -0.74
C GLY A 151 10.04 19.07 0.00
N ILE A 152 10.74 19.45 1.07
CA ILE A 152 11.44 18.54 1.97
C ILE A 152 10.39 17.76 2.79
N CYS A 153 10.55 16.44 2.82
CA CYS A 153 9.62 15.54 3.45
C CYS A 153 10.32 14.57 4.40
N ILE A 154 9.62 14.18 5.45
CA ILE A 154 9.99 13.13 6.39
C ILE A 154 8.86 12.13 6.47
N ASP A 155 9.15 10.83 6.44
CA ASP A 155 8.15 9.75 6.52
C ASP A 155 8.30 8.97 7.84
N LEU A 156 7.36 9.18 8.77
CA LEU A 156 7.25 8.44 10.02
C LEU A 156 6.48 7.13 9.80
N PHE A 157 6.93 6.03 10.39
CA PHE A 157 6.31 4.71 10.21
C PHE A 157 6.33 4.29 8.73
N CYS A 158 7.47 4.47 8.07
CA CYS A 158 7.61 4.38 6.62
C CYS A 158 7.37 2.97 6.06
N GLY A 159 7.46 1.93 6.90
CA GLY A 159 7.35 0.54 6.49
C GLY A 159 8.32 0.22 5.35
N ALA A 160 7.85 -0.53 4.35
CA ALA A 160 8.62 -0.79 3.13
C ALA A 160 8.52 0.34 2.09
N GLY A 161 8.27 1.58 2.49
CA GLY A 161 8.40 2.77 1.64
C GLY A 161 7.29 3.04 0.62
N GLY A 162 6.15 2.35 0.68
CA GLY A 162 5.08 2.55 -0.31
C GLY A 162 4.45 3.96 -0.32
N LEU A 163 4.39 4.64 0.84
CA LEU A 163 3.97 6.04 0.92
C LEU A 163 5.03 6.97 0.32
N SER A 164 6.27 6.83 0.79
CA SER A 164 7.44 7.56 0.29
C SER A 164 7.63 7.46 -1.22
N GLU A 165 7.62 6.25 -1.79
CA GLU A 165 7.76 6.02 -3.24
C GLU A 165 6.75 6.86 -4.03
N GLY A 166 5.49 6.92 -3.58
CA GLY A 166 4.48 7.76 -4.22
C GLY A 166 4.76 9.25 -4.08
N LEU A 167 5.18 9.70 -2.89
CA LEU A 167 5.52 11.11 -2.64
C LEU A 167 6.72 11.57 -3.48
N GLU A 168 7.74 10.72 -3.64
CA GLU A 168 8.89 10.99 -4.51
C GLU A 168 8.49 11.09 -5.98
N GLN A 169 7.65 10.17 -6.46
CA GLN A 169 7.07 10.26 -7.81
C GLN A 169 6.21 11.52 -8.02
N ALA A 170 5.73 12.16 -6.95
CA ALA A 170 5.04 13.45 -7.01
C ALA A 170 6.00 14.66 -6.95
N GLY A 171 7.28 14.43 -6.68
CA GLY A 171 8.35 15.43 -6.64
C GLY A 171 8.70 15.94 -5.24
N HIS A 172 8.28 15.25 -4.18
CA HIS A 172 8.76 15.53 -2.82
C HIS A 172 10.15 14.92 -2.62
N LYS A 173 11.00 15.57 -1.82
CA LYS A 173 12.32 15.05 -1.45
C LYS A 173 12.25 14.45 -0.06
N ILE A 174 12.25 13.12 0.05
CA ILE A 174 12.32 12.46 1.35
C ILE A 174 13.75 12.49 1.86
N VAL A 175 14.02 13.26 2.91
CA VAL A 175 15.37 13.39 3.48
C VAL A 175 15.62 12.36 4.59
N LEU A 176 14.56 11.99 5.31
CA LEU A 176 14.64 11.03 6.41
C LEU A 176 13.36 10.20 6.50
N SER A 177 13.53 8.91 6.75
CA SER A 177 12.43 7.98 7.00
C SER A 177 12.72 7.10 8.20
N THR A 178 11.67 6.70 8.93
CA THR A 178 11.82 5.89 10.14
C THR A 178 10.77 4.79 10.26
N ASP A 179 11.19 3.63 10.77
CA ASP A 179 10.32 2.54 11.19
C ASP A 179 10.98 1.77 12.34
N SER A 180 10.20 1.08 13.18
CA SER A 180 10.78 0.27 14.27
C SER A 180 11.24 -1.11 13.80
N ASN A 181 10.76 -1.56 12.63
CA ASN A 181 11.08 -2.86 12.07
C ASN A 181 12.33 -2.82 11.19
N HIS A 182 13.38 -3.52 11.62
CA HIS A 182 14.64 -3.64 10.90
C HIS A 182 14.49 -4.07 9.42
N HIS A 183 13.67 -5.08 9.11
CA HIS A 183 13.50 -5.54 7.72
C HIS A 183 12.74 -4.56 6.83
N MET A 184 11.86 -3.74 7.43
CA MET A 184 11.19 -2.65 6.72
C MET A 184 12.20 -1.56 6.39
N CYS A 185 13.06 -1.19 7.35
CA CYS A 185 14.15 -0.23 7.16
C CYS A 185 15.13 -0.70 6.07
N GLU A 186 15.59 -1.96 6.14
CA GLU A 186 16.47 -2.58 5.15
C GLU A 186 15.84 -2.55 3.74
N THR A 187 14.54 -2.85 3.64
CA THR A 187 13.82 -2.78 2.37
C THR A 187 13.73 -1.35 1.87
N TYR A 188 13.38 -0.40 2.74
CA TYR A 188 13.31 1.00 2.36
C TYR A 188 14.65 1.49 1.84
N GLU A 189 15.72 1.32 2.62
CA GLU A 189 17.07 1.81 2.33
C GLU A 189 17.59 1.26 1.00
N SER A 190 17.40 -0.05 0.74
CA SER A 190 17.84 -0.66 -0.51
C SER A 190 17.14 -0.11 -1.77
N ASN A 191 15.93 0.44 -1.64
CA ASN A 191 15.20 1.01 -2.77
C ASN A 191 15.33 2.53 -2.86
N ASN A 192 15.82 3.20 -1.80
CA ASN A 192 15.89 4.66 -1.70
C ASN A 192 17.28 5.06 -1.17
N PRO A 193 18.37 4.86 -1.95
CA PRO A 193 19.74 5.06 -1.47
C PRO A 193 20.06 6.53 -1.11
N ASP A 194 19.26 7.49 -1.59
CA ASP A 194 19.42 8.92 -1.31
C ASP A 194 18.69 9.39 -0.04
N THR A 195 17.93 8.50 0.62
CA THR A 195 17.17 8.82 1.84
C THR A 195 17.85 8.21 3.05
N ARG A 196 18.04 9.00 4.11
CA ARG A 196 18.53 8.49 5.39
C ARG A 196 17.41 7.70 6.09
N VAL A 197 17.65 6.42 6.37
CA VAL A 197 16.71 5.57 7.11
C VAL A 197 17.19 5.35 8.53
N ILE A 198 16.33 5.59 9.52
CA ILE A 198 16.64 5.38 10.94
C ILE A 198 15.67 4.35 11.50
N GLN A 199 16.21 3.28 12.09
CA GLN A 199 15.39 2.37 12.87
C GLN A 199 15.13 2.99 14.25
N SER A 200 13.87 3.32 14.54
CA SER A 200 13.48 3.99 15.80
C SER A 200 12.13 3.48 16.30
N ASP A 201 12.02 3.19 17.61
CA ASP A 201 10.77 2.83 18.26
C ASP A 201 10.11 4.08 18.87
N LEU A 202 9.13 4.63 18.16
CA LEU A 202 8.40 5.83 18.58
C LEU A 202 7.49 5.62 19.81
N THR A 203 7.50 4.42 20.41
CA THR A 203 6.93 4.20 21.76
C THR A 203 7.91 4.56 22.89
N ASN A 204 9.22 4.64 22.58
CA ASN A 204 10.27 5.10 23.49
C ASN A 204 10.51 6.60 23.31
N ASN A 205 10.56 7.37 24.41
CA ASN A 205 10.80 8.81 24.35
C ASN A 205 12.26 9.15 23.98
N GLU A 206 13.23 8.36 24.45
CA GLU A 206 14.64 8.60 24.11
C GLU A 206 14.88 8.44 22.60
N ASP A 207 14.25 7.43 21.99
CA ASP A 207 14.25 7.23 20.53
C ASP A 207 13.61 8.41 19.78
N VAL A 208 12.55 9.00 20.32
CA VAL A 208 11.88 10.18 19.75
C VAL A 208 12.78 11.40 19.83
N ASP A 209 13.39 11.67 20.99
CA ASP A 209 14.27 12.81 21.21
C ASP A 209 15.50 12.74 20.27
N ASN A 210 16.17 11.58 20.20
CA ASN A 210 17.29 11.33 19.30
C ASN A 210 16.91 11.50 17.82
N LEU A 211 15.70 11.06 17.44
CA LEU A 211 15.20 11.19 16.09
C LEU A 211 14.92 12.67 15.74
N LEU A 212 14.33 13.44 16.66
CA LEU A 212 14.09 14.87 16.48
C LEU A 212 15.40 15.62 16.27
N GLU A 213 16.42 15.40 17.11
CA GLU A 213 17.75 16.00 16.94
C GLU A 213 18.35 15.67 15.57
N THR A 214 18.21 14.41 15.14
CA THR A 214 18.71 13.98 13.84
C THR A 214 17.98 14.67 12.69
N ILE A 215 16.65 14.78 12.79
CA ILE A 215 15.82 15.48 11.80
C ILE A 215 16.23 16.95 11.72
N GLU A 216 16.37 17.65 12.84
CA GLU A 216 16.77 19.05 12.88
C GLU A 216 18.13 19.27 12.21
N SER A 217 19.09 18.36 12.46
CA SER A 217 20.38 18.35 11.77
C SER A 217 20.22 18.20 10.25
N GLU A 218 19.43 17.24 9.78
CA GLU A 218 19.16 17.04 8.33
C GLU A 218 18.46 18.24 7.69
N LEU A 219 17.57 18.90 8.43
CA LEU A 219 16.91 20.11 7.96
C LEU A 219 17.88 21.28 7.87
N SER A 220 18.91 21.35 8.72
CA SER A 220 19.93 22.40 8.71
C SER A 220 19.31 23.82 8.70
N GLY A 221 18.29 24.01 9.55
CA GLY A 221 17.55 25.28 9.66
C GLY A 221 16.52 25.55 8.56
N ARG A 222 16.37 24.64 7.58
CA ARG A 222 15.29 24.73 6.57
C ARG A 222 13.96 24.31 7.18
N THR A 223 12.87 24.92 6.71
CA THR A 223 11.51 24.52 7.08
C THR A 223 11.16 23.15 6.50
N LEU A 224 10.54 22.29 7.31
CA LEU A 224 9.97 21.03 6.85
C LEU A 224 8.68 21.29 6.07
N ASN A 225 8.62 20.95 4.79
CA ASN A 225 7.43 21.18 3.98
C ASN A 225 6.34 20.12 4.20
N LEU A 226 6.73 18.87 4.45
CA LEU A 226 5.79 17.77 4.64
C LEU A 226 6.27 16.79 5.72
N LEU A 227 5.45 16.59 6.75
CA LEU A 227 5.57 15.44 7.65
C LEU A 227 4.53 14.39 7.23
N ALA A 228 5.00 13.26 6.71
CA ALA A 228 4.17 12.15 6.28
C ALA A 228 4.22 10.99 7.29
N GLY A 229 3.23 10.10 7.26
CA GLY A 229 3.35 8.83 7.96
C GLY A 229 2.10 7.95 8.00
N GLY A 230 2.31 6.68 8.31
CA GLY A 230 1.25 5.66 8.43
C GLY A 230 1.18 5.03 9.83
N PRO A 231 0.85 5.79 10.89
CA PRO A 231 0.87 5.26 12.25
C PRO A 231 -0.06 4.05 12.41
N PRO A 232 0.40 2.96 13.03
CA PRO A 232 -0.38 1.73 13.11
C PRO A 232 -1.67 1.93 13.91
N CYS A 233 -2.76 1.38 13.39
CA CYS A 233 -4.11 1.46 13.98
C CYS A 233 -4.41 0.31 14.96
N GLN A 234 -3.43 -0.57 15.26
CA GLN A 234 -3.70 -1.73 16.11
C GLN A 234 -3.93 -1.28 17.56
N GLY A 235 -5.04 -1.74 18.13
CA GLY A 235 -5.38 -1.51 19.53
C GLY A 235 -4.31 -2.12 20.43
N PHE A 236 -3.80 -1.31 21.34
CA PHE A 236 -2.90 -1.60 22.46
C PHE A 236 -2.87 -3.08 22.87
N SER A 237 -1.80 -3.81 22.52
CA SER A 237 -1.50 -5.12 23.09
C SER A 237 -0.55 -4.97 24.29
N THR A 238 -1.13 -5.11 25.49
CA THR A 238 -0.57 -5.75 26.71
C THR A 238 0.96 -5.85 26.84
N ALA A 239 1.61 -4.83 27.42
CA ALA A 239 2.73 -4.96 28.36
C ALA A 239 3.10 -3.59 28.97
N GLY A 240 2.94 -3.44 30.29
CA GLY A 240 3.43 -2.30 31.07
C GLY A 240 2.35 -1.51 31.82
N LYS A 241 2.80 -0.63 32.73
CA LYS A 241 1.99 0.26 33.60
C LYS A 241 1.23 1.35 32.81
N TRP A 242 0.44 0.95 31.83
CA TRP A 242 -0.26 1.84 30.89
C TRP A 242 -1.76 1.81 31.15
N ASN A 243 -2.41 2.97 31.17
CA ASN A 243 -3.88 3.04 31.17
C ASN A 243 -4.38 2.72 29.74
N PRO A 244 -4.97 1.55 29.48
CA PRO A 244 -5.41 1.12 28.14
C PRO A 244 -6.57 1.96 27.57
N ASN A 245 -7.10 2.88 28.39
CA ASN A 245 -8.20 3.76 28.04
C ASN A 245 -7.75 5.17 27.63
N ASP A 246 -6.49 5.56 27.84
CA ASP A 246 -6.03 6.87 27.37
C ASP A 246 -5.72 6.82 25.86
N ILE A 247 -6.59 7.47 25.10
CA ILE A 247 -6.55 7.60 23.64
C ILE A 247 -5.23 8.25 23.17
N ARG A 248 -4.61 9.08 24.02
CA ARG A 248 -3.37 9.81 23.73
C ARG A 248 -2.12 8.92 23.69
N ASN A 249 -2.20 7.70 24.17
CA ASN A 249 -1.07 6.76 24.15
C ASN A 249 -0.86 6.10 22.78
N SER A 250 -1.71 6.40 21.79
CA SER A 250 -1.54 5.82 20.46
C SER A 250 -0.37 6.46 19.71
N LEU A 251 0.32 5.67 18.87
CA LEU A 251 1.37 6.15 17.99
C LEU A 251 0.90 7.25 17.02
N LEU A 252 -0.42 7.36 16.79
CA LEU A 252 -1.01 8.50 16.11
C LEU A 252 -0.73 9.81 16.87
N PHE A 253 -0.94 9.86 18.18
CA PHE A 253 -0.67 11.06 18.98
C PHE A 253 0.83 11.34 19.15
N LYS A 254 1.69 10.32 19.05
CA LYS A 254 3.15 10.51 19.01
C LYS A 254 3.61 11.33 17.80
N THR A 255 2.86 11.34 16.70
CA THR A 255 3.14 12.26 15.59
C THR A 255 3.04 13.74 16.00
N LEU A 256 2.26 14.06 17.04
CA LEU A 256 2.12 15.45 17.50
C LEU A 256 3.39 15.99 18.14
N ASP A 257 4.24 15.13 18.70
CA ASP A 257 5.52 15.55 19.27
C ASP A 257 6.39 16.15 18.14
N PHE A 258 6.49 15.44 17.01
CA PHE A 258 7.13 15.93 15.77
C PHE A 258 6.45 17.16 15.17
N VAL A 259 5.10 17.22 15.18
CA VAL A 259 4.39 18.41 14.68
C VAL A 259 4.70 19.64 15.52
N ARG A 260 4.80 19.51 16.84
CA ARG A 260 5.08 20.62 17.76
C ARG A 260 6.50 21.15 17.63
N ASP A 261 7.47 20.26 17.49
CA ASP A 261 8.87 20.67 17.48
C ASP A 261 9.32 21.12 16.08
N LEU A 262 8.95 20.35 15.05
CA LEU A 262 9.39 20.61 13.67
C LEU A 262 8.49 21.60 12.92
N GLN A 263 7.26 21.81 13.41
CA GLN A 263 6.34 22.82 12.89
C GLN A 263 6.15 22.76 11.35
N PRO A 264 5.92 21.58 10.74
CA PRO A 264 5.89 21.41 9.29
C PRO A 264 4.82 22.28 8.59
N GLU A 265 5.03 22.63 7.33
CA GLU A 265 4.00 23.36 6.58
C GLU A 265 2.75 22.48 6.34
N ASN A 266 2.97 21.19 6.06
CA ASN A 266 1.93 20.20 5.81
C ASN A 266 2.15 18.93 6.63
N VAL A 267 1.05 18.31 7.04
CA VAL A 267 1.02 16.98 7.66
C VAL A 267 0.14 16.07 6.82
N LEU A 268 0.62 14.87 6.47
CA LEU A 268 -0.12 13.85 5.74
C LEU A 268 -0.05 12.53 6.51
N LEU A 269 -1.17 12.11 7.10
CA LEU A 269 -1.25 10.83 7.81
C LEU A 269 -2.21 9.88 7.12
N GLU A 270 -1.75 8.67 6.86
CA GLU A 270 -2.53 7.56 6.33
C GLU A 270 -3.10 6.70 7.46
N ASN A 271 -4.31 6.18 7.25
CA ASN A 271 -4.83 5.12 8.09
C ASN A 271 -5.88 4.21 7.41
N VAL A 272 -6.18 3.09 8.07
CA VAL A 272 -7.25 2.18 7.65
C VAL A 272 -8.64 2.79 7.92
N PRO A 273 -9.69 2.43 7.13
CA PRO A 273 -11.04 2.99 7.30
C PRO A 273 -11.64 2.83 8.69
N GLY A 274 -11.21 1.83 9.46
CA GLY A 274 -11.69 1.57 10.83
C GLY A 274 -11.41 2.70 11.82
N ILE A 275 -10.42 3.57 11.55
CA ILE A 275 -10.09 4.71 12.42
C ILE A 275 -11.31 5.63 12.64
N ARG A 276 -12.19 5.75 11.64
CA ARG A 276 -13.39 6.61 11.68
C ARG A 276 -14.41 6.18 12.73
N SER A 277 -14.41 4.90 13.10
CA SER A 277 -15.31 4.32 14.10
C SER A 277 -14.60 3.97 15.41
N MET A 278 -13.28 4.10 15.46
CA MET A 278 -12.49 3.66 16.62
C MET A 278 -12.82 4.51 17.84
N LYS A 279 -13.07 3.85 18.99
CA LYS A 279 -13.55 4.49 20.23
C LYS A 279 -14.75 5.41 19.97
N ASN A 280 -15.69 4.96 19.12
CA ASN A 280 -16.87 5.71 18.68
C ASN A 280 -16.54 7.02 17.96
N GLY A 281 -15.44 7.06 17.20
CA GLY A 281 -14.98 8.24 16.44
C GLY A 281 -14.08 9.18 17.24
N LYS A 282 -14.07 9.07 18.58
CA LYS A 282 -13.37 10.00 19.47
C LYS A 282 -11.86 10.08 19.25
N LEU A 283 -11.21 8.98 18.84
CA LEU A 283 -9.77 8.96 18.56
C LEU A 283 -9.40 9.97 17.47
N LEU A 284 -10.07 9.86 16.32
CA LEU A 284 -9.84 10.73 15.17
C LEU A 284 -10.25 12.17 15.47
N GLU A 285 -11.40 12.39 16.08
CA GLU A 285 -11.89 13.72 16.47
C GLU A 285 -10.90 14.45 17.40
N SER A 286 -10.39 13.73 18.40
CA SER A 286 -9.45 14.30 19.38
C SER A 286 -8.11 14.64 18.72
N PHE A 287 -7.62 13.78 17.82
CA PHE A 287 -6.38 14.03 17.08
C PHE A 287 -6.51 15.24 16.14
N ILE A 288 -7.62 15.34 15.39
CA ILE A 288 -7.92 16.50 14.54
C ILE A 288 -7.96 17.79 15.37
N LYS A 289 -8.61 17.77 16.54
CA LYS A 289 -8.67 18.92 17.45
C LYS A 289 -7.29 19.32 17.97
N SER A 290 -6.41 18.35 18.24
CA SER A 290 -5.03 18.63 18.62
C SER A 290 -4.27 19.34 17.51
N LEU A 291 -4.32 18.84 16.26
CA LEU A 291 -3.71 19.54 15.12
C LEU A 291 -4.24 20.97 14.94
N GLN A 292 -5.55 21.18 15.10
CA GLN A 292 -6.16 22.51 15.04
C GLN A 292 -5.68 23.45 16.15
N THR A 293 -5.43 22.90 17.34
CA THR A 293 -4.87 23.63 18.48
C THR A 293 -3.42 24.04 18.20
N GLU A 294 -2.65 23.22 17.47
CA GLU A 294 -1.30 23.56 16.97
C GLU A 294 -1.31 24.51 15.76
N GLY A 295 -2.47 25.09 15.42
CA GLY A 295 -2.62 26.11 14.38
C GLY A 295 -2.88 25.59 12.96
N TYR A 296 -3.14 24.29 12.78
CA TYR A 296 -3.36 23.72 11.44
C TYR A 296 -4.83 23.74 11.03
N LYS A 297 -5.08 24.09 9.76
CA LYS A 297 -6.32 23.70 9.08
C LYS A 297 -6.24 22.23 8.73
N THR A 298 -7.33 21.49 8.90
CA THR A 298 -7.35 20.03 8.71
C THR A 298 -8.46 19.62 7.76
N GLN A 299 -8.20 18.56 7.00
CA GLN A 299 -9.21 17.87 6.21
C GLN A 299 -9.01 16.36 6.31
N THR A 300 -10.11 15.62 6.30
CA THR A 300 -10.07 14.16 6.33
C THR A 300 -10.96 13.60 5.23
N TYR A 301 -10.43 12.67 4.44
CA TYR A 301 -11.17 12.06 3.35
C TYR A 301 -10.80 10.60 3.15
N LEU A 302 -11.72 9.85 2.52
CA LEU A 302 -11.57 8.43 2.22
C LEU A 302 -11.34 8.26 0.71
N LEU A 303 -10.18 7.75 0.32
CA LEU A 303 -9.89 7.44 -1.08
C LEU A 303 -10.06 5.96 -1.36
N LYS A 304 -10.37 5.65 -2.63
CA LYS A 304 -10.45 4.30 -3.17
C LYS A 304 -9.34 4.12 -4.20
N ALA A 305 -8.38 3.26 -3.92
CA ALA A 305 -7.16 3.09 -4.70
C ALA A 305 -7.44 2.74 -6.17
N GLU A 306 -8.53 2.00 -6.44
CA GLU A 306 -8.94 1.66 -7.81
C GLU A 306 -9.18 2.88 -8.72
N GLN A 307 -9.50 4.03 -8.14
CA GLN A 307 -9.78 5.27 -8.86
C GLN A 307 -8.50 6.03 -9.27
N PHE A 308 -7.34 5.60 -8.79
CA PHE A 308 -6.04 6.27 -8.94
C PHE A 308 -5.00 5.40 -9.66
N GLY A 309 -5.44 4.38 -10.42
CA GLY A 309 -4.56 3.50 -11.19
C GLY A 309 -4.05 2.27 -10.43
N VAL A 310 -4.45 2.06 -9.17
CA VAL A 310 -4.08 0.85 -8.44
C VAL A 310 -5.03 -0.29 -8.81
N PRO A 311 -4.58 -1.48 -9.24
CA PRO A 311 -5.42 -2.62 -9.63
C PRO A 311 -6.03 -3.35 -8.43
N GLN A 312 -6.53 -2.60 -7.45
CA GLN A 312 -6.97 -3.12 -6.16
C GLN A 312 -8.07 -2.26 -5.55
N ARG A 313 -9.09 -2.91 -5.00
CA ARG A 313 -10.22 -2.30 -4.28
C ARG A 313 -9.84 -1.97 -2.82
N ARG A 314 -8.84 -1.11 -2.63
CA ARG A 314 -8.31 -0.71 -1.31
C ARG A 314 -8.84 0.65 -0.91
N ARG A 315 -9.38 0.78 0.30
CA ARG A 315 -9.83 2.06 0.86
C ARG A 315 -8.89 2.52 1.96
N ARG A 316 -8.59 3.82 1.98
CA ARG A 316 -7.73 4.46 2.98
C ARG A 316 -8.24 5.84 3.36
N VAL A 317 -8.06 6.17 4.63
CA VAL A 317 -8.38 7.47 5.20
C VAL A 317 -7.10 8.27 5.24
N PHE A 318 -7.18 9.52 4.80
CA PHE A 318 -6.07 10.45 4.85
C PHE A 318 -6.48 11.64 5.70
N ILE A 319 -5.61 12.00 6.64
CA ILE A 319 -5.70 13.21 7.45
C ILE A 319 -4.64 14.14 6.89
N VAL A 320 -5.08 15.26 6.33
CA VAL A 320 -4.19 16.28 5.80
C VAL A 320 -4.34 17.53 6.63
N ALA A 321 -3.23 18.16 6.96
CA ALA A 321 -3.21 19.40 7.70
C ALA A 321 -2.26 20.41 7.04
N ASN A 322 -2.62 21.69 7.03
CA ASN A 322 -1.78 22.77 6.54
C ASN A 322 -1.75 23.93 7.54
N ARG A 323 -0.56 24.46 7.78
CA ARG A 323 -0.34 25.56 8.73
C ARG A 323 -0.46 26.95 8.10
N ASN A 324 -0.11 27.08 6.82
CA ASN A 324 0.02 28.37 6.12
C ASN A 324 -1.31 28.90 5.55
N ASN A 325 -2.45 28.45 6.09
CA ASN A 325 -3.78 28.87 5.67
C ASN A 325 -4.11 28.58 4.18
N VAL A 326 -3.36 27.68 3.54
CA VAL A 326 -3.54 27.29 2.14
C VAL A 326 -4.70 26.27 2.04
N PRO A 327 -5.54 26.33 0.98
CA PRO A 327 -6.57 25.33 0.75
C PRO A 327 -5.98 23.92 0.65
N ILE A 328 -6.59 22.98 1.37
CA ILE A 328 -6.24 21.56 1.26
C ILE A 328 -7.03 20.96 0.09
N ASN A 329 -6.33 20.61 -0.97
CA ASN A 329 -6.94 19.98 -2.13
C ASN A 329 -7.12 18.47 -1.91
N VAL A 330 -8.20 17.92 -2.46
CA VAL A 330 -8.44 16.47 -2.50
C VAL A 330 -8.08 15.99 -3.90
N PRO A 331 -7.33 14.88 -4.04
CA PRO A 331 -7.01 14.37 -5.37
C PRO A 331 -8.25 13.82 -6.06
N GLU A 332 -8.47 14.26 -7.30
CA GLU A 332 -9.62 13.87 -8.09
C GLU A 332 -9.46 12.45 -8.67
N PRO A 333 -10.51 11.60 -8.60
CA PRO A 333 -10.54 10.31 -9.28
C PRO A 333 -10.23 10.41 -10.78
N ARG A 334 -9.35 9.53 -11.28
CA ARG A 334 -9.05 9.43 -12.73
C ARG A 334 -9.69 8.22 -13.38
N LEU A 335 -10.11 7.22 -12.60
CA LEU A 335 -10.76 6.00 -13.08
C LEU A 335 -12.12 5.76 -12.41
N SER A 336 -12.97 5.03 -13.11
CA SER A 336 -14.29 4.60 -12.64
C SER A 336 -14.22 3.80 -11.36
N ARG A 337 -15.21 4.01 -10.47
CA ARG A 337 -15.30 3.27 -9.21
C ARG A 337 -15.89 1.88 -9.43
N ILE A 338 -15.60 0.97 -8.49
CA ILE A 338 -16.32 -0.30 -8.37
C ILE A 338 -17.59 -0.09 -7.53
N ALA A 339 -18.74 -0.33 -8.14
CA ALA A 339 -20.05 -0.29 -7.50
C ALA A 339 -20.43 -1.66 -6.93
N ARG A 340 -21.31 -1.66 -5.93
CA ARG A 340 -21.94 -2.88 -5.41
C ARG A 340 -23.15 -3.21 -6.28
N GLY A 341 -23.28 -4.47 -6.70
CA GLY A 341 -24.48 -4.95 -7.37
C GLY A 341 -25.57 -5.40 -6.40
N LYS A 342 -26.53 -6.16 -6.94
CA LYS A 342 -27.72 -6.60 -6.21
C LYS A 342 -27.37 -7.55 -5.07
N THR A 343 -26.44 -8.47 -5.30
CA THR A 343 -25.92 -9.33 -4.24
C THR A 343 -24.54 -8.87 -3.78
N ARG A 344 -24.11 -9.37 -2.61
CA ARG A 344 -22.76 -9.15 -2.09
C ARG A 344 -21.62 -9.72 -2.97
N TYR A 345 -21.96 -10.47 -4.02
CA TYR A 345 -21.02 -11.06 -4.97
C TYR A 345 -20.92 -10.25 -6.28
N ASP A 346 -21.90 -9.40 -6.58
CA ASP A 346 -22.06 -8.78 -7.91
C ASP A 346 -21.40 -7.40 -8.01
N ALA A 347 -20.12 -7.27 -7.66
CA ALA A 347 -19.44 -6.01 -7.88
C ALA A 347 -19.20 -5.76 -9.38
N TYR A 348 -19.51 -4.55 -9.86
CA TYR A 348 -19.33 -4.17 -11.27
C TYR A 348 -18.57 -2.85 -11.40
N ILE A 349 -17.95 -2.63 -12.56
CA ILE A 349 -17.35 -1.34 -12.91
C ILE A 349 -18.49 -0.40 -13.25
N GLU A 350 -18.63 0.69 -12.49
CA GLU A 350 -19.67 1.66 -12.77
C GLU A 350 -19.38 2.36 -14.10
N LYS A 351 -20.38 2.43 -14.98
CA LYS A 351 -20.26 3.13 -16.26
C LYS A 351 -20.51 4.61 -16.04
N ILE A 352 -19.44 5.35 -15.78
CA ILE A 352 -19.43 6.81 -15.68
C ILE A 352 -18.50 7.39 -16.74
N GLU A 353 -18.29 8.70 -16.70
CA GLU A 353 -17.41 9.40 -17.63
C GLU A 353 -15.92 9.01 -17.47
N LEU A 354 -15.51 8.41 -16.36
CA LEU A 354 -14.13 7.99 -16.19
C LEU A 354 -13.86 6.61 -16.85
N PRO A 355 -12.66 6.37 -17.41
CA PRO A 355 -12.29 5.06 -17.96
C PRO A 355 -12.27 3.97 -16.88
N ALA A 356 -12.30 2.70 -17.31
CA ALA A 356 -12.32 1.55 -16.39
C ALA A 356 -11.06 1.49 -15.48
N PRO A 357 -11.19 1.01 -14.24
CA PRO A 357 -10.07 0.79 -13.32
C PRO A 357 -9.14 -0.33 -13.82
N VAL A 358 -7.90 -0.38 -13.33
CA VAL A 358 -6.93 -1.41 -13.74
C VAL A 358 -7.37 -2.78 -13.27
N THR A 359 -7.42 -3.74 -14.19
CA THR A 359 -7.81 -5.12 -13.89
C THR A 359 -6.63 -5.96 -13.41
N VAL A 360 -6.91 -7.11 -12.78
CA VAL A 360 -5.85 -8.06 -12.38
C VAL A 360 -5.06 -8.54 -13.60
N SER A 361 -5.73 -8.90 -14.70
CA SER A 361 -5.03 -9.39 -15.90
C SER A 361 -4.13 -8.31 -16.51
N GLU A 362 -4.58 -7.06 -16.58
CA GLU A 362 -3.72 -5.95 -17.01
C GLU A 362 -2.52 -5.73 -16.08
N ALA A 363 -2.60 -6.15 -14.81
CA ALA A 363 -1.52 -6.00 -13.86
C ALA A 363 -0.48 -7.12 -13.95
N ILE A 364 -0.91 -8.38 -14.02
CA ILE A 364 -0.02 -9.53 -13.74
C ILE A 364 0.05 -10.59 -14.83
N SER A 365 -0.70 -10.49 -15.94
CA SER A 365 -0.75 -11.56 -16.97
C SER A 365 0.56 -11.81 -17.71
N ASP A 366 1.48 -10.85 -17.70
CA ASP A 366 2.79 -10.89 -18.34
C ASP A 366 3.89 -11.47 -17.44
N LEU A 367 3.57 -11.80 -16.18
CA LEU A 367 4.57 -12.33 -15.25
C LEU A 367 4.85 -13.81 -15.53
N PRO A 368 6.09 -14.30 -15.30
CA PRO A 368 6.43 -15.70 -15.51
C PRO A 368 5.48 -16.66 -14.79
N THR A 369 5.09 -17.74 -15.45
CA THR A 369 4.31 -18.83 -14.81
C THR A 369 5.17 -19.56 -13.79
N ILE A 370 4.60 -19.85 -12.61
CA ILE A 370 5.25 -20.63 -11.54
C ILE A 370 4.22 -21.58 -10.91
N SER A 371 4.68 -22.70 -10.32
CA SER A 371 3.81 -23.61 -9.57
C SER A 371 3.73 -23.24 -8.09
N SER A 372 2.82 -23.88 -7.35
CA SER A 372 2.72 -23.65 -5.89
C SER A 372 4.01 -24.02 -5.17
N GLY A 373 4.52 -23.10 -4.34
CA GLY A 373 5.78 -23.29 -3.60
C GLY A 373 7.04 -23.04 -4.44
N GLU A 374 6.90 -22.68 -5.72
CA GLU A 374 8.00 -22.35 -6.60
C GLU A 374 8.17 -20.83 -6.77
N GLY A 375 9.13 -20.46 -7.62
CA GLY A 375 9.52 -19.11 -7.95
C GLY A 375 10.95 -18.79 -7.52
N GLU A 376 11.41 -17.60 -7.86
CA GLU A 376 12.79 -17.17 -7.62
C GLU A 376 12.85 -15.76 -7.06
N GLU A 377 13.90 -15.49 -6.27
CA GLU A 377 14.15 -14.15 -5.72
C GLU A 377 14.55 -13.15 -6.81
N ILE A 378 15.14 -13.64 -7.91
CA ILE A 378 15.47 -12.89 -9.12
C ILE A 378 15.08 -13.82 -10.28
N ILE A 379 14.13 -13.42 -11.11
CA ILE A 379 13.69 -14.21 -12.27
C ILE A 379 13.70 -13.37 -13.53
N LYS A 380 14.11 -13.96 -14.67
CA LYS A 380 14.02 -13.31 -15.99
C LYS A 380 12.59 -13.40 -16.53
N TYR A 381 12.15 -12.36 -17.24
CA TYR A 381 10.90 -12.36 -18.00
C TYR A 381 11.17 -12.05 -19.47
N ASP A 382 10.27 -12.47 -20.33
CA ASP A 382 10.31 -12.11 -21.75
C ASP A 382 9.57 -10.78 -21.97
N PRO A 383 10.22 -9.74 -22.53
CA PRO A 383 9.56 -8.49 -22.88
C PRO A 383 8.38 -8.66 -23.84
N GLU A 384 8.34 -9.71 -24.65
CA GLU A 384 7.23 -9.99 -25.57
C GLU A 384 5.92 -10.30 -24.81
N TRP A 385 5.98 -10.70 -23.53
CA TRP A 385 4.79 -10.96 -22.72
C TRP A 385 4.06 -9.66 -22.30
N ILE A 386 4.70 -8.49 -22.43
CA ILE A 386 4.13 -7.20 -22.04
C ILE A 386 2.99 -6.81 -22.98
N ASN A 387 1.76 -6.87 -22.46
CA ASN A 387 0.53 -6.67 -23.23
C ASN A 387 -0.30 -5.45 -22.80
N SER A 388 -0.05 -4.85 -21.64
CA SER A 388 -0.84 -3.73 -21.09
C SER A 388 -0.04 -2.45 -20.88
N ASN A 389 -0.72 -1.30 -20.84
CA ASN A 389 -0.05 -0.03 -20.48
C ASN A 389 0.34 0.01 -19.00
N TYR A 390 -0.38 -0.71 -18.13
CA TYR A 390 -0.02 -0.78 -16.71
C TYR A 390 1.29 -1.55 -16.50
N GLN A 391 1.50 -2.64 -17.23
CA GLN A 391 2.76 -3.40 -17.20
C GLN A 391 3.94 -2.56 -17.67
N ARG A 392 3.73 -1.75 -18.72
CA ARG A 392 4.71 -0.77 -19.20
C ARG A 392 5.02 0.30 -18.15
N LEU A 393 4.00 0.80 -17.45
CA LEU A 393 4.16 1.77 -16.35
C LEU A 393 4.98 1.18 -15.20
N MET A 394 4.67 -0.03 -14.74
CA MET A 394 5.40 -0.67 -13.62
C MET A 394 6.87 -0.97 -13.95
N ARG A 395 7.21 -1.07 -15.24
CA ARG A 395 8.59 -1.20 -15.73
C ARG A 395 9.29 0.12 -16.05
N GLY A 396 8.63 1.26 -15.83
CA GLY A 396 9.19 2.57 -16.17
C GLY A 396 9.24 2.88 -17.67
N MET A 397 8.60 2.07 -18.53
CA MET A 397 8.60 2.27 -19.99
C MET A 397 7.71 3.44 -20.44
N ILE A 398 6.73 3.82 -19.62
CA ILE A 398 5.87 4.99 -19.84
C ILE A 398 5.67 5.75 -18.53
N SER A 399 5.44 7.06 -18.63
CA SER A 399 5.06 7.88 -17.47
C SER A 399 3.60 7.63 -17.07
N LEU A 400 3.23 8.04 -15.85
CA LEU A 400 1.83 7.94 -15.39
C LEU A 400 0.87 8.80 -16.22
N ASP A 401 1.32 9.97 -16.69
CA ASP A 401 0.48 10.81 -17.54
C ASP A 401 0.26 10.16 -18.90
N GLN A 402 1.30 9.54 -19.47
CA GLN A 402 1.15 8.70 -20.66
C GLN A 402 0.20 7.53 -20.39
N PHE A 403 0.33 6.83 -19.27
CA PHE A 403 -0.58 5.74 -18.88
C PHE A 403 -2.04 6.19 -18.85
N PHE A 404 -2.36 7.29 -18.18
CA PHE A 404 -3.73 7.79 -18.11
C PHE A 404 -4.23 8.34 -19.45
N SER A 405 -3.38 9.02 -20.24
CA SER A 405 -3.77 9.51 -21.57
C SER A 405 -4.12 8.38 -22.53
N LYS A 406 -3.46 7.22 -22.40
CA LYS A 406 -3.73 6.01 -23.19
C LYS A 406 -4.91 5.20 -22.67
N ARG A 407 -5.44 5.51 -21.48
CA ARG A 407 -6.69 4.95 -20.96
C ARG A 407 -7.87 5.81 -21.40
N ILE A 408 -8.18 5.74 -22.69
CA ILE A 408 -9.34 6.40 -23.28
C ILE A 408 -10.62 5.61 -22.90
N LYS A 409 -11.76 6.33 -22.83
CA LYS A 409 -13.11 5.80 -22.57
C LYS A 409 -13.51 4.69 -23.54
#